data_AF-A0A2Y9AGN2-F1
#
_entry.id   AF-A0A2Y9AGN2-F1
#
_cell.length_a   1.000
_cell.length_b   1.000
_cell.length_c   1.000
_cell.angle_alpha   90.00
_cell.angle_beta   90.00
_cell.angle_gamma   90.00
#
_symmetry.space_group_name_H-M   'P 1'
#
loop_
_entity.id
_entity.type
_entity.pdbx_description
1 polymer ?
#
loop_
_entity_poly.entity_id
_entity_poly.type
_entity_poly.pdbx_seq_one_letter_code
_entity_poly.pdbx_strand_id
1 'polypeptide(L)'
;MPDPRRATPRTDAVLADPALLAAAERLGPALVKDAARRAIEQCRQGRVEPGDVVTAALALLPTTATTVRPVVNATGVLVHTNLGRAPLSAAAVEALTEAAGTTDVELDLTTGRRGRRGRGALEALARAVPDAGAVHVVNNGAAALALVTLALAAGREVVVARGELVEIGDGFRIPELLESVGARLREVGTTNRVRLADYAAAVDGGDVAFVLKVHPSNFEVTGFTSSVPVEQLATLPVPVVADIGSGLLAPHPRLPQEPSASATLRAGATVVTASGDKLLGGPQCGLLLGQAELVEGLRRHPFARALRVDKLTLAALEATLTGPVPPVPAGLETDAAALLERARRIVAALGPDVGAEAVPSVAAVGGGGAPGVELASAAVAVDAGWAEPLRTGPTPVLGRAHRGRLLLDLLAVPPSQDDAVVAAVRAVAAGGA
;
A
#
# COMPACT_ATOMS: atom_id res chain seq x y z
N MET A 1 48.94 6.08 31.77
CA MET A 1 48.38 5.48 30.54
C MET A 1 48.53 6.49 29.41
N PRO A 2 48.98 6.08 28.20
CA PRO A 2 49.00 6.97 27.04
C PRO A 2 47.58 7.44 26.72
N ASP A 3 47.42 8.70 26.34
CA ASP A 3 46.13 9.30 25.98
C ASP A 3 45.56 8.55 24.75
N PRO A 4 44.40 7.87 24.85
CA PRO A 4 43.81 7.13 23.73
C PRO A 4 43.53 8.03 22.52
N ARG A 5 43.40 9.35 22.71
CA ARG A 5 43.25 10.33 21.63
C ARG A 5 44.49 10.45 20.73
N ARG A 6 45.68 10.03 21.19
CA ARG A 6 46.90 10.02 20.37
C ARG A 6 46.97 8.85 19.39
N ALA A 7 46.22 7.78 19.67
CA ALA A 7 46.19 6.60 18.81
C ALA A 7 45.00 6.61 17.82
N THR A 8 44.01 7.49 18.01
CA THR A 8 42.87 7.63 17.10
C THR A 8 43.32 7.93 15.67
N PRO A 9 42.89 7.14 14.66
CA PRO A 9 43.27 7.36 13.28
C PRO A 9 42.71 8.67 12.73
N ARG A 10 43.43 9.28 11.78
CA ARG A 10 42.94 10.48 11.09
C ARG A 10 41.82 10.13 10.13
N THR A 11 40.87 11.05 9.95
CA THR A 11 39.68 10.81 9.11
C THR A 11 40.04 10.48 7.66
N ASP A 12 41.03 11.16 7.09
CA ASP A 12 41.62 10.91 5.78
C ASP A 12 42.20 9.50 5.65
N ALA A 13 42.86 8.99 6.70
CA ALA A 13 43.38 7.62 6.71
C ALA A 13 42.25 6.57 6.74
N VAL A 14 41.20 6.82 7.54
CA VAL A 14 40.02 5.93 7.59
C VAL A 14 39.28 5.94 6.26
N LEU A 15 39.03 7.11 5.67
CA LEU A 15 38.30 7.23 4.40
C LEU A 15 39.07 6.70 3.19
N ALA A 16 40.39 6.56 3.29
CA ALA A 16 41.22 5.95 2.26
C ALA A 16 41.17 4.41 2.28
N ASP A 17 40.50 3.80 3.26
CA ASP A 17 40.33 2.35 3.31
C ASP A 17 39.53 1.83 2.10
N PRO A 18 40.00 0.78 1.40
CA PRO A 18 39.33 0.25 0.21
C PRO A 18 37.85 -0.12 0.43
N ALA A 19 37.47 -0.63 1.60
CA ALA A 19 36.09 -1.00 1.89
C ALA A 19 35.18 0.23 2.02
N LEU A 20 35.70 1.32 2.61
CA LEU A 20 34.97 2.58 2.71
C LEU A 20 34.93 3.32 1.37
N LEU A 21 35.95 3.19 0.52
CA LEU A 21 35.92 3.70 -0.86
C LEU A 21 34.84 2.98 -1.70
N ALA A 22 34.79 1.65 -1.66
CA ALA A 22 33.75 0.87 -2.34
C ALA A 22 32.35 1.22 -1.81
N ALA A 23 32.21 1.44 -0.50
CA ALA A 23 30.97 1.94 0.07
C ALA A 23 30.61 3.35 -0.42
N ALA A 24 31.58 4.23 -0.65
CA ALA A 24 31.35 5.59 -1.12
C ALA A 24 30.86 5.62 -2.57
N GLU A 25 31.31 4.68 -3.42
CA GLU A 25 30.78 4.51 -4.77
C GLU A 25 29.29 4.11 -4.74
N ARG A 26 28.90 3.24 -3.80
CA ARG A 26 27.52 2.73 -3.68
C ARG A 26 26.56 3.66 -2.94
N LEU A 27 26.99 4.26 -1.84
CA LEU A 27 26.16 5.04 -0.91
C LEU A 27 26.38 6.55 -1.03
N GLY A 28 27.43 6.97 -1.71
CA GLY A 28 27.87 8.35 -1.77
C GLY A 28 28.82 8.73 -0.62
N PRO A 29 29.73 9.69 -0.85
CA PRO A 29 30.79 10.04 0.09
C PRO A 29 30.28 10.68 1.39
N ALA A 30 29.11 11.33 1.36
CA ALA A 30 28.56 12.00 2.54
C ALA A 30 28.17 11.01 3.65
N LEU A 31 27.50 9.90 3.29
CA LEU A 31 27.10 8.86 4.25
C LEU A 31 28.32 8.15 4.84
N VAL A 32 29.31 7.83 3.99
CA VAL A 32 30.56 7.21 4.44
C VAL A 32 31.34 8.12 5.37
N LYS A 33 31.40 9.41 5.07
CA LYS A 33 32.05 10.41 5.92
C LYS A 33 31.37 10.56 7.28
N ASP A 34 30.05 10.51 7.33
CA ASP A 34 29.31 10.55 8.60
C ASP A 34 29.57 9.30 9.45
N ALA A 35 29.48 8.11 8.85
CA ALA A 35 29.77 6.85 9.53
C ALA A 35 31.22 6.80 10.07
N ALA A 36 32.20 7.21 9.26
CA ALA A 36 33.60 7.30 9.68
C ALA A 36 33.79 8.30 10.83
N ARG A 37 33.14 9.47 10.78
CA ARG A 37 33.19 10.46 11.88
C ARG A 37 32.63 9.89 13.17
N ARG A 38 31.49 9.18 13.11
CA ARG A 38 30.87 8.54 14.28
C ARG A 38 31.75 7.44 14.87
N ALA A 39 32.36 6.60 14.04
CA ALA A 39 33.29 5.56 14.51
C ALA A 39 34.56 6.14 15.14
N ILE A 40 35.13 7.21 14.55
CA ILE A 40 36.27 7.94 15.13
C ILE A 40 35.90 8.54 16.49
N GLU A 41 34.69 9.08 16.62
CA GLU A 41 34.22 9.64 17.89
C GLU A 41 34.01 8.54 18.95
N GLN A 42 33.47 7.38 18.57
CA GLN A 42 33.42 6.20 19.45
C GLN A 42 34.81 5.76 19.90
N CYS A 43 35.81 5.84 19.03
CA CYS A 43 37.20 5.56 19.37
C CYS A 43 37.78 6.58 20.36
N ARG A 44 37.52 7.88 20.18
CA ARG A 44 37.94 8.92 21.14
C ARG A 44 37.32 8.72 22.53
N GLN A 45 36.11 8.17 22.57
CA GLN A 45 35.39 7.84 23.81
C GLN A 45 35.83 6.50 24.41
N GLY A 46 36.78 5.78 23.79
CA GLY A 46 37.26 4.47 24.27
C GLY A 46 36.27 3.32 24.09
N ARG A 47 35.27 3.46 23.21
CA ARG A 47 34.28 2.41 22.91
C ARG A 47 34.71 1.49 21.77
N VAL A 48 35.66 1.94 20.94
CA VAL A 48 36.19 1.22 19.78
C VAL A 48 37.71 1.39 19.80
N GLU A 49 38.46 0.31 19.64
CA GLU A 49 39.91 0.38 19.56
C GLU A 49 40.36 1.06 18.26
N PRO A 50 41.50 1.79 18.24
CA PRO A 50 41.96 2.48 17.04
C PRO A 50 42.07 1.62 15.78
N GLY A 51 42.42 0.34 15.93
CA GLY A 51 42.51 -0.62 14.82
C GLY A 51 41.14 -1.05 14.25
N ASP A 52 40.06 -0.89 15.01
CA ASP A 52 38.72 -1.35 14.66
C ASP A 52 37.82 -0.23 14.08
N VAL A 53 38.35 0.99 13.95
CA VAL A 53 37.57 2.15 13.50
C VAL A 53 36.97 1.96 12.11
N VAL A 54 37.68 1.31 11.19
CA VAL A 54 37.16 1.00 9.85
C VAL A 54 36.00 0.01 9.95
N THR A 55 36.18 -1.08 10.71
CA THR A 55 35.14 -2.09 10.97
C THR A 55 33.90 -1.45 11.59
N ALA A 56 34.08 -0.60 12.60
CA ALA A 56 33.00 0.14 13.25
C ALA A 56 32.30 1.11 12.27
N ALA A 57 33.05 1.82 11.42
CA ALA A 57 32.48 2.69 10.40
C ALA A 57 31.62 1.90 9.40
N LEU A 58 32.11 0.75 8.93
CA LEU A 58 31.38 -0.14 8.02
C LEU A 58 30.10 -0.66 8.66
N ALA A 59 30.13 -1.03 9.95
CA ALA A 59 28.96 -1.49 10.69
C ALA A 59 27.89 -0.39 10.90
N LEU A 60 28.29 0.89 10.83
CA LEU A 60 27.37 2.03 10.91
C LEU A 60 26.74 2.41 9.55
N LEU A 61 27.22 1.85 8.44
CA LEU A 61 26.69 2.14 7.11
C LEU A 61 25.34 1.48 6.88
N PRO A 62 24.39 2.17 6.24
CA PRO A 62 23.15 1.54 5.81
C PRO A 62 23.39 0.61 4.61
N THR A 63 22.49 -0.36 4.43
CA THR A 63 22.50 -1.26 3.26
C THR A 63 22.23 -0.50 1.96
N THR A 64 21.42 0.55 2.00
CA THR A 64 21.04 1.38 0.86
C THR A 64 21.11 2.86 1.26
N ALA A 65 21.13 3.77 0.28
CA ALA A 65 21.16 5.22 0.54
C ALA A 65 19.77 5.78 0.94
N THR A 66 18.95 4.99 1.64
CA THR A 66 17.63 5.38 2.18
C THR A 66 17.51 5.01 3.65
N THR A 67 16.68 5.75 4.38
CA THR A 67 16.35 5.49 5.78
C THR A 67 15.21 4.48 5.94
N VAL A 68 14.47 4.19 4.86
CA VAL A 68 13.41 3.17 4.86
C VAL A 68 14.04 1.79 4.95
N ARG A 69 13.52 0.96 5.85
CA ARG A 69 13.99 -0.40 6.08
C ARG A 69 12.88 -1.40 5.75
N PRO A 70 13.22 -2.59 5.21
CA PRO A 70 12.26 -3.67 5.08
C PRO A 70 11.79 -4.13 6.46
N VAL A 71 10.51 -4.48 6.55
CA VAL A 71 9.87 -5.00 7.77
C VAL A 71 9.13 -6.28 7.41
N VAL A 72 9.34 -7.36 8.16
CA VAL A 72 8.53 -8.57 8.06
C VAL A 72 7.16 -8.28 8.69
N ASN A 73 6.13 -8.26 7.86
CA ASN A 73 4.76 -8.03 8.30
C ASN A 73 4.15 -9.31 8.89
N ALA A 74 4.33 -9.52 10.19
CA ALA A 74 3.75 -10.64 10.94
C ALA A 74 2.51 -10.20 11.76
N THR A 75 1.82 -9.15 11.33
CA THR A 75 0.67 -8.58 12.07
C THR A 75 -0.64 -9.33 11.82
N GLY A 76 -0.70 -10.10 10.73
CA GLY A 76 -1.93 -10.69 10.21
C GLY A 76 -2.79 -9.70 9.42
N VAL A 77 -2.22 -8.56 9.00
CA VAL A 77 -2.92 -7.55 8.19
C VAL A 77 -2.30 -7.51 6.80
N LEU A 78 -3.05 -7.95 5.78
CA LEU A 78 -2.55 -8.04 4.39
C LEU A 78 -2.19 -6.68 3.78
N VAL A 79 -3.05 -5.68 3.99
CA VAL A 79 -2.92 -4.30 3.50
C VAL A 79 -2.69 -3.38 4.70
N HIS A 80 -1.45 -3.36 5.18
CA HIS A 80 -1.08 -2.58 6.36
C HIS A 80 -0.64 -1.16 5.96
N THR A 81 -1.44 -0.14 6.29
CA THR A 81 -1.19 1.26 5.87
C THR A 81 0.18 1.78 6.31
N ASN A 82 0.58 1.56 7.55
CA ASN A 82 1.89 2.04 8.06
C ASN A 82 3.10 1.29 7.49
N LEU A 83 2.90 0.13 6.87
CA LEU A 83 3.97 -0.67 6.25
C LEU A 83 3.99 -0.52 4.72
N GLY A 84 3.25 0.44 4.16
CA GLY A 84 3.23 0.71 2.73
C GLY A 84 2.15 -0.06 1.94
N ARG A 85 1.10 -0.55 2.61
CA ARG A 85 -0.05 -1.25 1.99
C ARG A 85 0.35 -2.55 1.30
N ALA A 86 0.00 -2.72 0.01
CA ALA A 86 0.21 -3.96 -0.73
C ALA A 86 1.70 -4.18 -1.07
N PRO A 87 2.32 -5.29 -0.65
CA PRO A 87 3.62 -5.68 -1.17
C PRO A 87 3.49 -6.14 -2.63
N LEU A 88 4.48 -5.78 -3.44
CA LEU A 88 4.53 -6.15 -4.86
C LEU A 88 5.02 -7.59 -5.05
N SER A 89 4.55 -8.23 -6.13
CA SER A 89 5.08 -9.53 -6.56
C SER A 89 6.52 -9.41 -7.08
N ALA A 90 7.26 -10.52 -7.13
CA ALA A 90 8.61 -10.54 -7.71
C ALA A 90 8.63 -10.00 -9.15
N ALA A 91 7.65 -10.40 -9.97
CA ALA A 91 7.50 -9.90 -11.34
C ALA A 91 7.30 -8.37 -11.41
N ALA A 92 6.51 -7.80 -10.47
CA ALA A 92 6.34 -6.35 -10.40
C ALA A 92 7.61 -5.62 -9.94
N VAL A 93 8.40 -6.21 -9.04
CA VAL A 93 9.70 -5.66 -8.60
C VAL A 93 10.74 -5.71 -9.73
N GLU A 94 10.78 -6.79 -10.51
CA GLU A 94 11.61 -6.89 -11.72
C GLU A 94 11.24 -5.81 -12.73
N ALA A 95 9.94 -5.62 -12.99
CA ALA A 95 9.46 -4.56 -13.87
C ALA A 95 9.83 -3.15 -13.38
N LEU A 96 9.80 -2.89 -12.06
CA LEU A 96 10.28 -1.63 -11.48
C LEU A 96 11.77 -1.41 -11.73
N THR A 97 12.57 -2.47 -11.57
CA THR A 97 14.02 -2.42 -11.72
C THR A 97 14.39 -2.07 -13.15
N GLU A 98 13.76 -2.72 -14.13
CA GLU A 98 13.93 -2.38 -15.55
C GLU A 98 13.49 -0.93 -15.82
N ALA A 99 12.33 -0.54 -15.27
CA ALA A 99 11.78 0.80 -15.47
C ALA A 99 12.58 1.92 -14.79
N ALA A 100 13.52 1.60 -13.88
CA ALA A 100 14.42 2.57 -13.28
C ALA A 100 15.31 3.25 -14.34
N GLY A 101 15.71 2.50 -15.37
CA GLY A 101 16.49 2.99 -16.52
C GLY A 101 15.68 3.77 -17.57
N THR A 102 16.27 4.01 -18.75
CA THR A 102 15.55 4.67 -19.86
C THR A 102 14.60 3.68 -20.52
N THR A 103 13.32 4.03 -20.57
CA THR A 103 12.24 3.18 -21.10
C THR A 103 11.49 3.83 -22.25
N ASP A 104 10.78 3.04 -23.04
CA ASP A 104 9.88 3.46 -24.12
C ASP A 104 8.48 3.93 -23.62
N VAL A 105 8.37 4.34 -22.35
CA VAL A 105 7.10 4.68 -21.66
C VAL A 105 6.15 5.60 -22.44
N GLU A 106 6.66 6.47 -23.32
CA GLU A 106 5.91 7.33 -24.26
C GLU A 106 6.44 7.27 -25.70
N LEU A 107 7.22 6.26 -26.06
CA LEU A 107 7.84 6.10 -27.37
C LEU A 107 7.30 4.85 -28.05
N ASP A 108 6.88 5.00 -29.30
CA ASP A 108 6.65 3.86 -30.18
C ASP A 108 7.98 3.50 -30.84
N LEU A 109 8.52 2.33 -30.50
CA LEU A 109 9.84 1.89 -30.98
C LEU A 109 9.84 1.56 -32.48
N THR A 110 8.70 1.19 -33.06
CA THR A 110 8.59 0.88 -34.48
C THR A 110 8.66 2.14 -35.35
N THR A 111 8.01 3.22 -34.91
CA THR A 111 7.92 4.48 -35.65
C THR A 111 8.92 5.54 -35.19
N GLY A 112 9.48 5.40 -33.99
CA GLY A 112 10.32 6.40 -33.34
C GLY A 112 9.57 7.65 -32.89
N ARG A 113 8.23 7.64 -32.89
CA ARG A 113 7.39 8.81 -32.56
C ARG A 113 6.77 8.68 -31.18
N ARG A 114 6.30 9.81 -30.64
CA ARG A 114 5.62 9.85 -29.35
C ARG A 114 4.33 9.03 -29.39
N GLY A 115 4.20 8.07 -28.49
CA GLY A 115 3.03 7.22 -28.30
C GLY A 115 2.22 7.56 -27.04
N ARG A 116 1.18 6.76 -26.79
CA ARG A 116 0.38 6.85 -25.56
C ARG A 116 1.22 6.39 -24.37
N ARG A 117 1.28 7.20 -23.31
CA ARG A 117 1.99 6.85 -22.07
C ARG A 117 1.41 5.57 -21.46
N GLY A 118 2.27 4.61 -21.13
CA GLY A 118 1.86 3.41 -20.40
C GLY A 118 0.85 2.54 -21.14
N ARG A 119 1.00 2.41 -22.48
CA ARG A 119 0.06 1.65 -23.34
C ARG A 119 -0.21 0.24 -22.80
N GLY A 120 0.83 -0.51 -22.42
CA GLY A 120 0.71 -1.88 -21.94
C GLY A 120 -0.09 -1.98 -20.64
N ALA A 121 0.25 -1.16 -19.63
CA ALA A 121 -0.52 -1.05 -18.39
C ALA A 121 -2.00 -0.72 -18.61
N LEU A 122 -2.32 0.22 -19.52
CA LEU A 122 -3.71 0.58 -19.83
C LEU A 122 -4.46 -0.54 -20.56
N GLU A 123 -3.80 -1.24 -21.49
CA GLU A 123 -4.37 -2.41 -22.16
C GLU A 123 -4.61 -3.56 -21.18
N ALA A 124 -3.66 -3.81 -20.26
CA ALA A 124 -3.80 -4.82 -19.22
C ALA A 124 -4.97 -4.50 -18.29
N LEU A 125 -5.13 -3.24 -17.88
CA LEU A 125 -6.23 -2.81 -17.03
C LEU A 125 -7.58 -2.94 -17.74
N ALA A 126 -7.66 -2.58 -19.02
CA ALA A 126 -8.87 -2.75 -19.82
C ALA A 126 -9.25 -4.23 -19.97
N ARG A 127 -8.27 -5.12 -20.15
CA ARG A 127 -8.51 -6.58 -20.17
C ARG A 127 -8.99 -7.12 -18.81
N ALA A 128 -8.48 -6.57 -17.71
CA ALA A 128 -8.88 -6.98 -16.37
C ALA A 128 -10.30 -6.51 -15.98
N VAL A 129 -10.83 -5.47 -16.63
CA VAL A 129 -12.20 -4.97 -16.39
C VAL A 129 -12.93 -4.74 -17.72
N PRO A 130 -13.38 -5.80 -18.41
CA PRO A 130 -14.04 -5.68 -19.71
C PRO A 130 -15.36 -4.89 -19.68
N ASP A 131 -15.99 -4.80 -18.51
CA ASP A 131 -17.21 -3.99 -18.31
C ASP A 131 -16.93 -2.46 -18.44
N ALA A 132 -15.67 -2.04 -18.42
CA ALA A 132 -15.28 -0.64 -18.62
C ALA A 132 -15.10 -0.34 -20.12
N GLY A 133 -15.85 0.66 -20.62
CA GLY A 133 -15.71 1.14 -21.99
C GLY A 133 -14.34 1.77 -22.29
N ALA A 134 -13.73 2.41 -21.29
CA ALA A 134 -12.31 2.77 -21.30
C ALA A 134 -11.73 2.85 -19.90
N VAL A 135 -10.40 2.90 -19.83
CA VAL A 135 -9.64 2.98 -18.58
C VAL A 135 -8.57 4.06 -18.62
N HIS A 136 -8.29 4.65 -17.46
CA HIS A 136 -7.15 5.54 -17.25
C HIS A 136 -6.57 5.38 -15.84
N VAL A 137 -5.36 5.88 -15.64
CA VAL A 137 -4.61 5.76 -14.39
C VAL A 137 -3.98 7.09 -14.02
N VAL A 138 -4.15 7.49 -12.78
CA VAL A 138 -3.56 8.70 -12.17
C VAL A 138 -2.78 8.35 -10.90
N ASN A 139 -2.22 9.34 -10.22
CA ASN A 139 -1.28 9.16 -9.10
C ASN A 139 -1.80 8.28 -7.94
N ASN A 140 -3.05 8.46 -7.52
CA ASN A 140 -3.67 7.68 -6.42
C ASN A 140 -5.21 7.79 -6.48
N GLY A 141 -5.92 7.05 -5.63
CA GLY A 141 -7.40 7.07 -5.60
C GLY A 141 -8.00 8.46 -5.36
N ALA A 142 -7.39 9.27 -4.47
CA ALA A 142 -7.82 10.65 -4.23
C ALA A 142 -7.70 11.51 -5.50
N ALA A 143 -6.60 11.37 -6.25
CA ALA A 143 -6.40 12.05 -7.52
C ALA A 143 -7.43 11.61 -8.57
N ALA A 144 -7.87 10.34 -8.57
CA ALA A 144 -8.91 9.87 -9.49
C ALA A 144 -10.24 10.58 -9.20
N LEU A 145 -10.66 10.61 -7.93
CA LEU A 145 -11.89 11.28 -7.52
C LEU A 145 -11.83 12.81 -7.76
N ALA A 146 -10.69 13.44 -7.45
CA ALA A 146 -10.47 14.86 -7.72
C ALA A 146 -10.56 15.19 -9.21
N LEU A 147 -9.97 14.36 -10.08
CA LEU A 147 -10.01 14.58 -11.54
C LEU A 147 -11.42 14.45 -12.10
N VAL A 148 -12.19 13.44 -11.65
CA VAL A 148 -13.60 13.29 -12.03
C VAL A 148 -14.40 14.52 -11.61
N THR A 149 -14.17 15.00 -10.39
CA THR A 149 -14.88 16.14 -9.82
C THR A 149 -14.54 17.44 -10.55
N LEU A 150 -13.26 17.69 -10.84
CA LEU A 150 -12.81 18.84 -11.65
C LEU A 150 -13.47 18.87 -13.02
N ALA A 151 -13.56 17.71 -13.67
CA ALA A 151 -14.06 17.63 -15.04
C ALA A 151 -15.59 17.76 -15.13
N LEU A 152 -16.33 17.32 -14.10
CA LEU A 152 -17.79 17.23 -14.15
C LEU A 152 -18.53 18.27 -13.30
N ALA A 153 -17.94 18.68 -12.18
CA ALA A 153 -18.64 19.38 -11.10
C ALA A 153 -18.04 20.73 -10.70
N ALA A 154 -17.10 21.29 -11.49
CA ALA A 154 -16.59 22.63 -11.23
C ALA A 154 -17.75 23.65 -11.21
N GLY A 155 -18.03 24.22 -10.04
CA GLY A 155 -19.13 25.17 -9.83
C GLY A 155 -20.52 24.55 -9.83
N ARG A 156 -20.65 23.23 -9.70
CA ARG A 156 -21.93 22.48 -9.69
C ARG A 156 -22.04 21.61 -8.44
N GLU A 157 -23.22 21.04 -8.20
CA GLU A 157 -23.49 20.24 -7.00
C GLU A 157 -23.08 18.77 -7.18
N VAL A 158 -22.48 18.18 -6.15
CA VAL A 158 -22.26 16.73 -6.02
C VAL A 158 -23.15 16.23 -4.88
N VAL A 159 -24.08 15.34 -5.21
CA VAL A 159 -24.99 14.77 -4.21
C VAL A 159 -24.36 13.53 -3.59
N VAL A 160 -24.31 13.47 -2.26
CA VAL A 160 -23.66 12.37 -1.52
C VAL A 160 -24.40 12.10 -0.21
N ALA A 161 -24.47 10.84 0.23
CA ALA A 161 -25.08 10.52 1.52
C ALA A 161 -24.19 10.97 2.69
N ARG A 162 -24.80 11.48 3.77
CA ARG A 162 -24.08 11.88 4.98
C ARG A 162 -23.25 10.76 5.61
N GLY A 163 -23.76 9.53 5.57
CA GLY A 163 -23.04 8.34 6.06
C GLY A 163 -21.82 7.95 5.23
N GLU A 164 -21.60 8.59 4.08
CA GLU A 164 -20.53 8.29 3.12
C GLU A 164 -19.45 9.38 3.10
N LEU A 165 -19.56 10.40 3.96
CA LEU A 165 -18.55 11.44 4.14
C LEU A 165 -17.45 10.92 5.06
N VAL A 166 -16.47 10.23 4.45
CA VAL A 166 -15.46 9.47 5.18
C VAL A 166 -14.17 10.28 5.40
N GLU A 167 -13.55 10.04 6.55
CA GLU A 167 -12.15 10.37 6.83
C GLU A 167 -11.31 9.09 6.71
N ILE A 168 -10.19 9.16 5.99
CA ILE A 168 -9.33 8.01 5.68
C ILE A 168 -7.88 8.35 6.03
N GLY A 169 -7.20 7.46 6.74
CA GLY A 169 -5.76 7.59 7.02
C GLY A 169 -5.44 8.78 7.93
N ASP A 170 -4.43 9.57 7.55
CA ASP A 170 -3.87 10.69 8.31
C ASP A 170 -4.69 11.98 8.15
N GLY A 171 -5.99 11.92 8.46
CA GLY A 171 -6.89 13.08 8.41
C GLY A 171 -7.38 13.48 7.01
N PHE A 172 -7.17 12.65 5.97
CA PHE A 172 -7.71 12.94 4.64
C PHE A 172 -9.23 12.81 4.62
N ARG A 173 -9.92 13.86 4.17
CA ARG A 173 -11.38 13.95 4.12
C ARG A 173 -11.85 14.14 2.69
N ILE A 174 -12.72 13.24 2.22
CA ILE A 174 -13.32 13.37 0.89
C ILE A 174 -14.03 14.71 0.71
N PRO A 175 -14.82 15.23 1.68
CA PRO A 175 -15.51 16.50 1.50
C PRO A 175 -14.56 17.66 1.18
N GLU A 176 -13.50 17.81 1.99
CA GLU A 176 -12.49 18.86 1.84
C GLU A 176 -11.77 18.75 0.48
N LEU A 177 -11.49 17.53 0.00
CA LEU A 177 -10.94 17.31 -1.33
C LEU A 177 -11.87 17.82 -2.43
N LEU A 178 -13.15 17.42 -2.40
CA LEU A 178 -14.12 17.77 -3.45
C LEU A 178 -14.39 19.27 -3.50
N GLU A 179 -14.51 19.91 -2.34
CA GLU A 179 -14.70 21.36 -2.24
C GLU A 179 -13.45 22.13 -2.69
N SER A 180 -12.24 21.64 -2.39
CA SER A 180 -10.98 22.26 -2.83
C SER A 180 -10.83 22.35 -4.36
N VAL A 181 -11.54 21.47 -5.09
CA VAL A 181 -11.56 21.46 -6.55
C VAL A 181 -12.80 22.11 -7.16
N GLY A 182 -13.58 22.83 -6.33
CA GLY A 182 -14.66 23.71 -6.77
C GLY A 182 -16.03 23.05 -6.88
N ALA A 183 -16.22 21.84 -6.35
CA ALA A 183 -17.56 21.26 -6.22
C ALA A 183 -18.31 21.85 -5.01
N ARG A 184 -19.64 21.92 -5.10
CA ARG A 184 -20.51 22.17 -3.94
C ARG A 184 -21.11 20.85 -3.47
N LEU A 185 -20.96 20.50 -2.21
CA LEU A 185 -21.53 19.26 -1.69
C LEU A 185 -23.00 19.47 -1.30
N ARG A 186 -23.86 18.58 -1.79
CA ARG A 186 -25.26 18.48 -1.41
C ARG A 186 -25.50 17.18 -0.67
N GLU A 187 -25.39 17.24 0.64
CA GLU A 187 -25.54 16.09 1.52
C GLU A 187 -27.01 15.65 1.64
N VAL A 188 -27.26 14.35 1.56
CA VAL A 188 -28.61 13.76 1.69
C VAL A 188 -28.69 12.69 2.77
N GLY A 189 -29.91 12.43 3.24
CA GLY A 189 -30.19 11.44 4.28
C GLY A 189 -29.58 11.81 5.64
N THR A 190 -29.26 10.77 6.41
CA THR A 190 -28.67 10.82 7.75
C THR A 190 -27.43 9.93 7.80
N THR A 191 -26.68 9.95 8.90
CA THR A 191 -25.46 9.14 9.07
C THR A 191 -25.72 7.65 8.87
N ASN A 192 -26.79 7.12 9.45
CA ASN A 192 -27.09 5.70 9.42
C ASN A 192 -28.07 5.31 8.29
N ARG A 193 -28.89 6.23 7.79
CA ARG A 193 -29.94 5.92 6.80
C ARG A 193 -30.04 6.96 5.69
N VAL A 194 -30.10 6.47 4.46
CA VAL A 194 -30.47 7.23 3.27
C VAL A 194 -31.44 6.40 2.42
N ARG A 195 -32.32 7.07 1.68
CA ARG A 195 -33.29 6.49 0.73
C ARG A 195 -33.14 7.12 -0.65
N LEU A 196 -33.58 6.42 -1.69
CA LEU A 196 -33.54 6.92 -3.07
C LEU A 196 -34.28 8.27 -3.22
N ALA A 197 -35.39 8.46 -2.50
CA ALA A 197 -36.14 9.71 -2.51
C ALA A 197 -35.33 10.92 -2.02
N ASP A 198 -34.37 10.72 -1.11
CA ASP A 198 -33.50 11.80 -0.63
C ASP A 198 -32.57 12.29 -1.75
N TYR A 199 -32.04 11.36 -2.56
CA TYR A 199 -31.25 11.67 -3.75
C TYR A 199 -32.09 12.32 -4.85
N ALA A 200 -33.27 11.76 -5.15
CA ALA A 200 -34.16 12.28 -6.19
C ALA A 200 -34.57 13.74 -5.90
N ALA A 201 -34.98 14.04 -4.67
CA ALA A 201 -35.32 15.40 -4.26
C ALA A 201 -34.13 16.37 -4.35
N ALA A 202 -32.91 15.88 -4.12
CA ALA A 202 -31.70 16.69 -4.28
C ALA A 202 -31.38 16.98 -5.75
N VAL A 203 -31.53 15.98 -6.62
CA VAL A 203 -31.34 16.11 -8.07
C VAL A 203 -32.37 17.03 -8.72
N ASP A 204 -33.66 16.88 -8.37
CA ASP A 204 -34.74 17.71 -8.93
C ASP A 204 -34.62 19.18 -8.53
N GLY A 205 -34.05 19.46 -7.35
CA GLY A 205 -33.98 20.79 -6.75
C GLY A 205 -32.65 21.52 -6.94
N GLY A 206 -31.77 21.11 -7.85
CA GLY A 206 -30.43 21.71 -7.97
C GLY A 206 -29.74 21.51 -9.32
N ASP A 207 -28.64 22.24 -9.53
CA ASP A 207 -27.72 22.00 -10.65
C ASP A 207 -26.71 20.92 -10.26
N VAL A 208 -27.18 19.67 -10.29
CA VAL A 208 -26.39 18.51 -9.91
C VAL A 208 -25.55 18.02 -11.09
N ALA A 209 -24.25 17.91 -10.87
CA ALA A 209 -23.31 17.35 -11.83
C ALA A 209 -23.32 15.82 -11.84
N PHE A 210 -23.33 15.21 -10.65
CA PHE A 210 -23.41 13.76 -10.49
C PHE A 210 -23.80 13.40 -9.05
N VAL A 211 -24.26 12.16 -8.91
CA VAL A 211 -24.39 11.50 -7.60
C VAL A 211 -23.10 10.74 -7.30
N LEU A 212 -22.53 11.00 -6.13
CA LEU A 212 -21.36 10.29 -5.62
C LEU A 212 -21.82 9.18 -4.66
N LYS A 213 -21.40 7.95 -4.96
CA LYS A 213 -21.47 6.81 -4.04
C LYS A 213 -20.07 6.51 -3.53
N VAL A 214 -19.84 6.57 -2.23
CA VAL A 214 -18.56 6.18 -1.62
C VAL A 214 -18.73 4.87 -0.85
N HIS A 215 -17.75 3.97 -0.98
CA HIS A 215 -17.66 2.77 -0.15
C HIS A 215 -16.91 3.07 1.16
N PRO A 216 -17.51 2.83 2.34
CA PRO A 216 -16.80 2.96 3.62
C PRO A 216 -15.77 1.83 3.77
N SER A 217 -14.58 2.03 3.20
CA SER A 217 -13.53 0.99 3.11
C SER A 217 -12.70 0.79 4.39
N ASN A 218 -12.88 1.64 5.42
CA ASN A 218 -12.10 1.64 6.66
C ASN A 218 -12.93 1.59 7.96
N PHE A 219 -14.25 1.59 7.87
CA PHE A 219 -15.14 1.43 9.02
C PHE A 219 -16.49 0.82 8.60
N GLU A 220 -17.27 0.37 9.57
CA GLU A 220 -18.63 -0.13 9.36
C GLU A 220 -19.59 0.54 10.36
N VAL A 221 -20.80 0.85 9.92
CA VAL A 221 -21.90 1.29 10.79
C VAL A 221 -22.87 0.12 10.94
N THR A 222 -23.04 -0.37 12.16
CA THR A 222 -23.92 -1.50 12.47
C THR A 222 -25.21 -1.04 13.17
N GLY A 223 -26.24 -1.90 13.16
CA GLY A 223 -27.55 -1.62 13.76
C GLY A 223 -28.59 -1.16 12.73
N PHE A 224 -29.28 -0.05 13.00
CA PHE A 224 -30.38 0.43 12.17
C PHE A 224 -29.90 1.26 10.97
N THR A 225 -29.24 0.61 10.02
CA THR A 225 -28.65 1.28 8.85
C THR A 225 -29.39 1.00 7.54
N SER A 226 -29.26 1.91 6.56
CA SER A 226 -29.69 1.70 5.18
C SER A 226 -28.84 2.51 4.21
N SER A 227 -28.49 1.92 3.08
CA SER A 227 -27.83 2.56 1.95
C SER A 227 -28.64 2.36 0.67
N VAL A 228 -28.40 3.19 -0.35
CA VAL A 228 -29.01 3.03 -1.68
C VAL A 228 -28.00 2.34 -2.60
N PRO A 229 -28.33 1.20 -3.24
CA PRO A 229 -27.42 0.53 -4.13
C PRO A 229 -27.23 1.31 -5.45
N VAL A 230 -26.10 1.11 -6.11
CA VAL A 230 -25.74 1.81 -7.36
C VAL A 230 -26.80 1.63 -8.44
N GLU A 231 -27.39 0.45 -8.55
CA GLU A 231 -28.48 0.15 -9.50
C GLU A 231 -29.70 1.06 -9.35
N GLN A 232 -30.02 1.49 -8.13
CA GLN A 232 -31.11 2.43 -7.88
C GLN A 232 -30.66 3.86 -8.11
N LEU A 233 -29.42 4.22 -7.77
CA LEU A 233 -28.89 5.55 -8.06
C LEU A 233 -28.78 5.81 -9.57
N ALA A 234 -28.46 4.77 -10.34
CA ALA A 234 -28.33 4.84 -11.79
C ALA A 234 -29.66 5.12 -12.52
N THR A 235 -30.82 5.02 -11.83
CA THR A 235 -32.12 5.42 -12.42
C THR A 235 -32.35 6.93 -12.38
N LEU A 236 -31.50 7.70 -11.69
CA LEU A 236 -31.59 9.16 -11.62
C LEU A 236 -31.08 9.78 -12.94
N PRO A 237 -31.57 10.98 -13.34
CA PRO A 237 -31.22 11.60 -14.62
C PRO A 237 -29.82 12.26 -14.63
N VAL A 238 -28.89 11.83 -13.77
CA VAL A 238 -27.52 12.35 -13.64
C VAL A 238 -26.51 11.20 -13.53
N PRO A 239 -25.25 11.40 -13.94
CA PRO A 239 -24.20 10.39 -13.78
C PRO A 239 -24.06 9.91 -12.34
N VAL A 240 -23.66 8.64 -12.19
CA VAL A 240 -23.24 8.07 -10.90
C VAL A 240 -21.74 7.85 -10.93
N VAL A 241 -21.03 8.54 -10.05
CA VAL A 241 -19.61 8.33 -9.76
C VAL A 241 -19.54 7.42 -8.54
N ALA A 242 -18.91 6.25 -8.68
CA ALA A 242 -18.76 5.31 -7.57
C ALA A 242 -17.29 5.18 -7.16
N ASP A 243 -16.95 5.66 -5.96
CA ASP A 243 -15.63 5.43 -5.38
C ASP A 243 -15.66 4.16 -4.53
N ILE A 244 -15.19 3.06 -5.10
CA ILE A 244 -15.11 1.77 -4.38
C ILE A 244 -13.90 1.75 -3.43
N GLY A 245 -12.90 2.61 -3.68
CA GLY A 245 -11.74 2.80 -2.82
C GLY A 245 -10.75 1.64 -2.77
N SER A 246 -11.20 0.38 -2.69
CA SER A 246 -10.39 -0.79 -2.36
C SER A 246 -9.62 -1.42 -3.52
N GLY A 247 -10.00 -1.12 -4.77
CA GLY A 247 -9.30 -1.66 -5.93
C GLY A 247 -9.67 -3.09 -6.28
N LEU A 248 -10.73 -3.65 -5.68
CA LEU A 248 -11.24 -4.95 -6.09
C LEU A 248 -11.79 -4.85 -7.53
N LEU A 249 -11.16 -5.53 -8.49
CA LEU A 249 -11.58 -5.43 -9.90
C LEU A 249 -12.80 -6.31 -10.18
N ALA A 250 -12.75 -7.57 -9.79
CA ALA A 250 -13.83 -8.56 -9.96
C ALA A 250 -14.35 -9.07 -8.60
N PRO A 251 -15.61 -9.54 -8.50
CA PRO A 251 -16.14 -10.07 -7.25
C PRO A 251 -15.29 -11.21 -6.70
N HIS A 252 -15.10 -11.25 -5.38
CA HIS A 252 -14.29 -12.27 -4.72
C HIS A 252 -15.13 -13.07 -3.71
N PRO A 253 -15.12 -14.42 -3.73
CA PRO A 253 -15.97 -15.24 -2.87
C PRO A 253 -15.79 -15.00 -1.36
N ARG A 254 -14.57 -14.65 -0.94
CA ARG A 254 -14.26 -14.32 0.47
C ARG A 254 -14.67 -12.89 0.86
N LEU A 255 -14.96 -12.03 -0.13
CA LEU A 255 -15.32 -10.63 0.08
C LEU A 255 -16.68 -10.32 -0.60
N PRO A 256 -17.76 -11.05 -0.27
CA PRO A 256 -19.02 -10.96 -1.02
C PRO A 256 -19.72 -9.59 -0.92
N GLN A 257 -19.42 -8.82 0.14
CA GLN A 257 -19.98 -7.49 0.37
C GLN A 257 -19.06 -6.36 -0.12
N GLU A 258 -17.84 -6.68 -0.56
CA GLU A 258 -16.90 -5.67 -1.05
C GLU A 258 -17.23 -5.32 -2.51
N PRO A 259 -17.46 -4.04 -2.85
CA PRO A 259 -17.83 -3.66 -4.20
C PRO A 259 -16.64 -3.83 -5.15
N SER A 260 -16.86 -4.58 -6.22
CA SER A 260 -15.88 -4.71 -7.30
C SER A 260 -16.14 -3.69 -8.42
N ALA A 261 -15.10 -3.30 -9.15
CA ALA A 261 -15.23 -2.39 -10.29
C ALA A 261 -16.20 -2.95 -11.35
N SER A 262 -16.01 -4.21 -11.77
CA SER A 262 -16.89 -4.89 -12.72
C SER A 262 -18.35 -4.94 -12.28
N ALA A 263 -18.63 -5.31 -11.02
CA ALA A 263 -20.00 -5.38 -10.52
C ALA A 263 -20.65 -3.98 -10.43
N THR A 264 -19.88 -2.99 -10.01
CA THR A 264 -20.34 -1.61 -9.88
C THR A 264 -20.65 -0.96 -11.24
N LEU A 265 -19.83 -1.25 -12.26
CA LEU A 265 -20.10 -0.82 -13.65
C LEU A 265 -21.36 -1.48 -14.21
N ARG A 266 -21.54 -2.79 -14.01
CA ARG A 266 -22.78 -3.50 -14.42
C ARG A 266 -24.02 -2.99 -13.71
N ALA A 267 -23.89 -2.52 -12.47
CA ALA A 267 -24.97 -1.86 -11.74
C ALA A 267 -25.31 -0.46 -12.28
N GLY A 268 -24.61 0.05 -13.29
CA GLY A 268 -24.95 1.32 -13.96
C GLY A 268 -24.13 2.53 -13.51
N ALA A 269 -23.04 2.36 -12.77
CA ALA A 269 -22.11 3.46 -12.51
C ALA A 269 -21.54 4.01 -13.83
N THR A 270 -21.50 5.33 -13.96
CA THR A 270 -20.93 6.02 -15.13
C THR A 270 -19.40 5.92 -15.12
N VAL A 271 -18.80 6.05 -13.94
CA VAL A 271 -17.37 5.86 -13.70
C VAL A 271 -17.14 5.32 -12.29
N VAL A 272 -16.20 4.40 -12.19
CA VAL A 272 -15.68 3.84 -10.94
C VAL A 272 -14.28 4.38 -10.69
N THR A 273 -14.03 4.83 -9.46
CA THR A 273 -12.70 5.18 -8.96
C THR A 273 -12.23 4.19 -7.89
N ALA A 274 -10.93 3.91 -7.86
CA ALA A 274 -10.34 3.02 -6.86
C ALA A 274 -8.84 3.27 -6.67
N SER A 275 -8.24 2.71 -5.62
CA SER A 275 -6.77 2.67 -5.45
C SER A 275 -6.18 1.35 -5.95
N GLY A 276 -4.98 1.38 -6.54
CA GLY A 276 -4.29 0.17 -7.04
C GLY A 276 -3.44 -0.58 -6.01
N ASP A 277 -3.09 0.05 -4.88
CA ASP A 277 -2.20 -0.49 -3.83
C ASP A 277 -2.92 -1.10 -2.64
N LYS A 278 -4.16 -1.55 -2.86
CA LYS A 278 -5.02 -2.17 -1.85
C LYS A 278 -5.34 -3.61 -2.25
N LEU A 279 -6.62 -3.95 -2.50
CA LEU A 279 -7.03 -5.31 -2.87
C LEU A 279 -6.53 -5.76 -4.24
N LEU A 280 -6.23 -4.83 -5.15
CA LEU A 280 -5.55 -5.16 -6.41
C LEU A 280 -4.15 -5.75 -6.18
N GLY A 281 -3.48 -5.40 -5.08
CA GLY A 281 -2.13 -5.87 -4.77
C GLY A 281 -1.03 -5.24 -5.64
N GLY A 282 -1.30 -4.09 -6.27
CA GLY A 282 -0.39 -3.39 -7.17
C GLY A 282 0.33 -2.19 -6.53
N PRO A 283 0.95 -1.33 -7.35
CA PRO A 283 1.58 -0.10 -6.86
C PRO A 283 0.53 0.98 -6.57
N GLN A 284 0.95 2.06 -5.89
CA GLN A 284 0.05 3.20 -5.66
C GLN A 284 -0.35 3.83 -6.99
N CYS A 285 -1.64 3.77 -7.30
CA CYS A 285 -2.24 4.48 -8.41
C CYS A 285 -3.74 4.71 -8.18
N GLY A 286 -4.32 5.62 -8.95
CA GLY A 286 -5.76 5.85 -9.00
C GLY A 286 -6.32 5.28 -10.28
N LEU A 287 -7.28 4.38 -10.15
CA LEU A 287 -7.95 3.74 -11.29
C LEU A 287 -9.18 4.55 -11.69
N LEU A 288 -9.34 4.77 -12.99
CA LEU A 288 -10.52 5.38 -13.61
C LEU A 288 -11.08 4.37 -14.61
N LEU A 289 -12.27 3.85 -14.35
CA LEU A 289 -12.89 2.76 -15.12
C LEU A 289 -14.33 3.17 -15.46
N GLY A 290 -14.72 3.24 -16.72
CA GLY A 290 -16.08 3.70 -17.03
C GLY A 290 -16.36 3.90 -18.50
N GLN A 291 -17.33 4.78 -18.80
CA GLN A 291 -17.71 5.11 -20.16
C GLN A 291 -16.55 5.71 -20.96
N ALA A 292 -16.44 5.31 -22.23
CA ALA A 292 -15.27 5.59 -23.06
C ALA A 292 -15.03 7.10 -23.27
N GLU A 293 -16.09 7.82 -23.61
CA GLU A 293 -16.07 9.26 -23.89
C GLU A 293 -15.69 10.05 -22.63
N LEU A 294 -16.25 9.66 -21.48
CA LEU A 294 -15.98 10.30 -20.19
C LEU A 294 -14.51 10.11 -19.80
N VAL A 295 -14.03 8.86 -19.76
CA VAL A 295 -12.66 8.54 -19.34
C VAL A 295 -11.64 9.18 -20.29
N GLU A 296 -11.92 9.22 -21.60
CA GLU A 296 -11.06 9.91 -22.56
C GLU A 296 -11.07 11.43 -22.36
N GLY A 297 -12.20 12.02 -21.97
CA GLY A 297 -12.30 13.40 -21.51
C GLY A 297 -11.43 13.67 -20.29
N LEU A 298 -11.51 12.81 -19.26
CA LEU A 298 -10.67 12.90 -18.05
C LEU A 298 -9.19 12.83 -18.39
N ARG A 299 -8.79 11.90 -19.28
CA ARG A 299 -7.40 11.75 -19.73
C ARG A 299 -6.86 13.01 -20.42
N ARG A 300 -7.70 13.72 -21.17
CA ARG A 300 -7.34 14.95 -21.90
C ARG A 300 -7.44 16.21 -21.04
N HIS A 301 -8.08 16.13 -19.88
CA HIS A 301 -8.25 17.26 -18.98
C HIS A 301 -6.87 17.86 -18.59
N PRO A 302 -6.68 19.18 -18.61
CA PRO A 302 -5.37 19.80 -18.34
C PRO A 302 -4.76 19.38 -17.01
N PHE A 303 -5.59 19.21 -15.98
CA PHE A 303 -5.14 18.80 -14.65
C PHE A 303 -4.65 17.35 -14.58
N ALA A 304 -5.02 16.48 -15.53
CA ALA A 304 -4.52 15.12 -15.60
C ALA A 304 -2.99 15.07 -15.74
N ARG A 305 -2.37 16.12 -16.30
CA ARG A 305 -0.91 16.23 -16.38
C ARG A 305 -0.26 16.41 -15.01
N ALA A 306 -0.92 17.09 -14.07
CA ALA A 306 -0.44 17.25 -12.69
C ALA A 306 -0.59 15.95 -11.89
N LEU A 307 -1.63 15.17 -12.19
CA LEU A 307 -1.95 13.90 -11.53
C LEU A 307 -1.35 12.68 -12.25
N ARG A 308 -0.47 12.90 -13.23
CA ARG A 308 0.05 11.86 -14.11
C ARG A 308 0.92 10.88 -13.35
N VAL A 309 0.63 9.59 -13.51
CA VAL A 309 1.41 8.49 -12.96
C VAL A 309 2.81 8.37 -13.60
N ASP A 310 3.81 8.02 -12.78
CA ASP A 310 5.20 7.87 -13.20
C ASP A 310 5.47 6.51 -13.91
N LYS A 311 6.68 6.32 -14.44
CA LYS A 311 7.02 5.12 -15.24
C LYS A 311 7.15 3.85 -14.39
N LEU A 312 7.59 3.97 -13.14
CA LEU A 312 7.80 2.86 -12.22
C LEU A 312 6.44 2.25 -11.86
N THR A 313 5.49 3.11 -11.47
CA THR A 313 4.13 2.69 -11.17
C THR A 313 3.43 2.05 -12.37
N LEU A 314 3.63 2.56 -13.58
CA LEU A 314 3.06 1.95 -14.80
C LEU A 314 3.62 0.54 -15.05
N ALA A 315 4.93 0.36 -14.94
CA ALA A 315 5.56 -0.94 -15.13
C ALA A 315 5.11 -1.96 -14.07
N ALA A 316 5.09 -1.56 -12.80
CA ALA A 316 4.60 -2.41 -11.71
C ALA A 316 3.11 -2.75 -11.88
N LEU A 317 2.27 -1.81 -12.31
CA LEU A 317 0.85 -2.05 -12.53
C LEU A 317 0.62 -3.06 -13.67
N GLU A 318 1.34 -2.91 -14.79
CA GLU A 318 1.26 -3.86 -15.90
C GLU A 318 1.65 -5.28 -15.46
N ALA A 319 2.77 -5.42 -14.74
CA ALA A 319 3.21 -6.71 -14.21
C ALA A 319 2.26 -7.28 -13.15
N THR A 320 1.60 -6.44 -12.35
CA THR A 320 0.56 -6.84 -11.39
C THR A 320 -0.65 -7.45 -12.11
N LEU A 321 -1.05 -6.86 -13.24
CA LEU A 321 -2.25 -7.25 -13.98
C LEU A 321 -2.02 -8.44 -14.94
N THR A 322 -0.78 -8.63 -15.40
CA THR A 322 -0.43 -9.64 -16.43
C THR A 322 0.41 -10.80 -15.90
N GLY A 323 1.10 -10.59 -14.78
CA GLY A 323 1.96 -11.57 -14.15
C GLY A 323 1.23 -12.53 -13.21
N PRO A 324 1.97 -13.23 -12.34
CA PRO A 324 1.39 -14.10 -11.31
C PRO A 324 0.48 -13.34 -10.34
N VAL A 325 -0.40 -14.08 -9.67
CA VAL A 325 -1.30 -13.54 -8.63
C VAL A 325 -0.49 -12.74 -7.59
N PRO A 326 -0.82 -11.46 -7.35
CA PRO A 326 -0.09 -10.64 -6.37
C PRO A 326 -0.27 -11.16 -4.93
N PRO A 327 0.63 -10.78 -3.99
CA PRO A 327 0.59 -11.30 -2.62
C PRO A 327 -0.72 -11.05 -1.88
N VAL A 328 -1.37 -9.89 -2.09
CA VAL A 328 -2.63 -9.56 -1.38
C VAL A 328 -3.78 -10.49 -1.81
N PRO A 329 -4.13 -10.62 -3.11
CA PRO A 329 -5.09 -11.63 -3.56
C PRO A 329 -4.73 -13.06 -3.16
N ALA A 330 -3.45 -13.47 -3.28
CA ALA A 330 -3.01 -14.80 -2.87
C ALA A 330 -3.25 -15.07 -1.38
N GLY A 331 -3.06 -14.05 -0.52
CA GLY A 331 -3.36 -14.12 0.90
C GLY A 331 -4.84 -14.37 1.20
N LEU A 332 -5.77 -13.87 0.38
CA LEU A 332 -7.22 -14.10 0.56
C LEU A 332 -7.62 -15.56 0.29
N GLU A 333 -6.83 -16.28 -0.50
CA GLU A 333 -7.05 -17.67 -0.90
C GLU A 333 -6.27 -18.67 -0.03
N THR A 334 -5.44 -18.18 0.90
CA THR A 334 -4.56 -19.02 1.71
C THR A 334 -5.36 -19.88 2.70
N ASP A 335 -5.03 -21.17 2.76
CA ASP A 335 -5.62 -22.13 3.72
C ASP A 335 -5.02 -21.97 5.13
N ALA A 336 -5.90 -21.77 6.12
CA ALA A 336 -5.54 -21.65 7.52
C ALA A 336 -4.87 -22.92 8.08
N ALA A 337 -5.26 -24.11 7.60
CA ALA A 337 -4.63 -25.36 8.03
C ALA A 337 -3.16 -25.42 7.56
N ALA A 338 -2.90 -25.04 6.31
CA ALA A 338 -1.54 -24.92 5.78
C ALA A 338 -0.69 -23.90 6.56
N LEU A 339 -1.28 -22.76 6.96
CA LEU A 339 -0.59 -21.78 7.82
C LEU A 339 -0.26 -22.35 9.20
N LEU A 340 -1.15 -23.14 9.80
CA LEU A 340 -0.92 -23.77 11.09
C LEU A 340 0.22 -24.79 11.02
N GLU A 341 0.29 -25.61 9.97
CA GLU A 341 1.43 -26.51 9.76
C GLU A 341 2.74 -25.75 9.54
N ARG A 342 2.70 -24.61 8.84
CA ARG A 342 3.87 -23.74 8.67
C ARG A 342 4.31 -23.13 10.01
N ALA A 343 3.38 -22.66 10.85
CA ALA A 343 3.68 -22.17 12.18
C ALA A 343 4.33 -23.25 13.07
N ARG A 344 3.84 -24.50 13.01
CA ARG A 344 4.44 -25.64 13.73
C ARG A 344 5.87 -25.91 13.29
N ARG A 345 6.17 -25.83 11.98
CA ARG A 345 7.54 -25.97 11.46
C ARG A 345 8.45 -24.86 11.96
N ILE A 346 7.99 -23.61 11.98
CA ILE A 346 8.75 -22.48 12.53
C ILE A 346 9.02 -22.68 14.02
N VAL A 347 8.03 -23.09 14.81
CA VAL A 347 8.20 -23.38 16.24
C VAL A 347 9.20 -24.52 16.48
N ALA A 348 9.11 -25.60 15.69
CA ALA A 348 10.08 -26.69 15.76
C ALA A 348 11.51 -26.22 15.44
N ALA A 349 11.65 -25.32 14.45
CA ALA A 349 12.94 -24.71 14.12
C ALA A 349 13.44 -23.78 15.22
N LEU A 350 12.58 -23.05 15.94
CA LEU A 350 12.99 -22.19 17.06
C LEU A 350 13.60 -23.00 18.21
N GLY A 351 13.08 -24.19 18.46
CA GLY A 351 13.49 -25.06 19.56
C GLY A 351 12.71 -24.82 20.85
N PRO A 352 12.71 -25.80 21.77
CA PRO A 352 11.85 -25.78 22.96
C PRO A 352 12.16 -24.65 23.94
N ASP A 353 13.43 -24.23 24.03
CA ASP A 353 13.90 -23.23 25.01
C ASP A 353 13.37 -21.82 24.73
N VAL A 354 12.88 -21.55 23.52
CA VAL A 354 12.32 -20.25 23.12
C VAL A 354 10.92 -20.04 23.71
N GLY A 355 10.21 -21.12 24.10
CA GLY A 355 8.84 -21.01 24.63
C GLY A 355 7.80 -20.55 23.59
N ALA A 356 8.06 -20.76 22.31
CA ALA A 356 7.13 -20.40 21.23
C ALA A 356 6.04 -21.46 21.03
N GLU A 357 4.84 -21.03 20.63
CA GLU A 357 3.69 -21.92 20.38
C GLU A 357 3.06 -21.62 19.01
N ALA A 358 2.67 -22.66 18.27
CA ALA A 358 1.89 -22.50 17.03
C ALA A 358 0.40 -22.48 17.37
N VAL A 359 -0.27 -21.38 17.08
CA VAL A 359 -1.66 -21.16 17.48
C VAL A 359 -2.53 -20.75 16.29
N PRO A 360 -3.81 -21.16 16.23
CA PRO A 360 -4.78 -20.53 15.35
C PRO A 360 -4.90 -19.03 15.66
N SER A 361 -5.11 -18.22 14.62
CA SER A 361 -5.27 -16.78 14.74
C SER A 361 -6.36 -16.26 13.80
N VAL A 362 -6.75 -15.00 14.03
CA VAL A 362 -7.63 -14.25 13.15
C VAL A 362 -6.86 -13.06 12.60
N ALA A 363 -6.77 -13.05 11.28
CA ALA A 363 -6.16 -12.03 10.45
C ALA A 363 -7.23 -11.14 9.82
N ALA A 364 -6.79 -10.06 9.17
CA ALA A 364 -7.66 -9.08 8.53
C ALA A 364 -7.10 -8.65 7.18
N VAL A 365 -7.97 -8.13 6.32
CA VAL A 365 -7.55 -7.48 5.07
C VAL A 365 -6.72 -6.23 5.38
N GLY A 366 -7.16 -5.37 6.29
CA GLY A 366 -6.45 -4.12 6.64
C GLY A 366 -6.98 -2.87 5.94
N GLY A 367 -6.40 -1.71 6.23
CA GLY A 367 -6.87 -0.34 5.92
C GLY A 367 -6.97 0.05 4.44
N GLY A 368 -7.56 -0.82 3.62
CA GLY A 368 -7.69 -0.71 2.19
C GLY A 368 -8.87 -1.47 1.59
N GLY A 369 -9.87 -1.86 2.38
CA GLY A 369 -11.07 -2.55 1.89
C GLY A 369 -11.55 -3.63 2.84
N ALA A 370 -12.81 -4.02 2.69
CA ALA A 370 -13.46 -5.10 3.44
C ALA A 370 -13.31 -4.99 4.98
N PRO A 371 -13.70 -3.86 5.59
CA PRO A 371 -13.69 -3.74 7.05
C PRO A 371 -14.57 -4.83 7.68
N GLY A 372 -14.14 -5.35 8.83
CA GLY A 372 -14.87 -6.39 9.56
C GLY A 372 -14.72 -7.82 9.00
N VAL A 373 -14.08 -8.02 7.83
CA VAL A 373 -13.82 -9.37 7.31
C VAL A 373 -12.70 -10.04 8.10
N GLU A 374 -13.07 -11.11 8.82
CA GLU A 374 -12.14 -11.99 9.52
C GLU A 374 -11.59 -13.08 8.60
N LEU A 375 -10.27 -13.20 8.57
CA LEU A 375 -9.57 -14.25 7.84
C LEU A 375 -9.01 -15.25 8.84
N ALA A 376 -9.42 -16.52 8.73
CA ALA A 376 -8.82 -17.58 9.52
C ALA A 376 -7.34 -17.70 9.17
N SER A 377 -6.46 -17.75 10.18
CA SER A 377 -5.01 -17.76 10.01
C SER A 377 -4.34 -18.62 11.10
N ALA A 378 -3.01 -18.63 11.10
CA ALA A 378 -2.21 -19.15 12.18
C ALA A 378 -0.99 -18.25 12.46
N ALA A 379 -0.53 -18.29 13.70
CA ALA A 379 0.57 -17.48 14.19
C ALA A 379 1.57 -18.29 15.01
N VAL A 380 2.80 -17.77 15.08
CA VAL A 380 3.77 -18.14 16.10
C VAL A 380 3.61 -17.20 17.28
N ALA A 381 3.17 -17.71 18.42
CA ALA A 381 3.02 -16.96 19.65
C ALA A 381 4.33 -16.98 20.45
N VAL A 382 4.81 -15.80 20.84
CA VAL A 382 6.02 -15.60 21.65
C VAL A 382 5.74 -14.61 22.80
N ASP A 383 6.74 -14.36 23.64
CA ASP A 383 6.64 -13.42 24.76
C ASP A 383 6.26 -12.00 24.27
N ALA A 384 5.32 -11.36 24.96
CA ALA A 384 4.86 -10.01 24.61
C ALA A 384 5.95 -8.93 24.74
N GLY A 385 6.90 -9.11 25.66
CA GLY A 385 8.05 -8.23 25.86
C GLY A 385 9.02 -8.21 24.68
N TRP A 386 8.92 -9.17 23.75
CA TRP A 386 9.76 -9.22 22.55
C TRP A 386 9.29 -8.30 21.43
N ALA A 387 8.15 -7.63 21.59
CA ALA A 387 7.58 -6.78 20.54
C ALA A 387 8.50 -5.62 20.15
N GLU A 388 9.15 -4.95 21.10
CA GLU A 388 10.10 -3.88 20.80
C GLU A 388 11.42 -4.43 20.23
N PRO A 389 12.11 -5.38 20.89
CA PRO A 389 13.33 -6.00 20.37
C PRO A 389 13.19 -6.53 18.93
N LEU A 390 12.07 -7.18 18.60
CA LEU A 390 11.81 -7.66 17.23
C LEU A 390 11.63 -6.53 16.22
N ARG A 391 11.05 -5.38 16.62
CA ARG A 391 10.91 -4.21 15.72
C ARG A 391 12.20 -3.43 15.54
N THR A 392 13.07 -3.40 16.54
CA THR A 392 14.29 -2.59 16.54
C THR A 392 15.53 -3.36 16.12
N GLY A 393 15.46 -4.69 16.09
CA GLY A 393 16.56 -5.56 15.69
C GLY A 393 16.98 -5.42 14.21
N PRO A 394 18.04 -6.13 13.80
CA PRO A 394 18.61 -6.05 12.44
C PRO A 394 17.61 -6.43 11.33
N THR A 395 16.71 -7.37 11.63
CA THR A 395 15.58 -7.73 10.79
C THR A 395 14.30 -7.38 11.54
N PRO A 396 13.69 -6.21 11.26
CA PRO A 396 12.46 -5.81 11.91
C PRO A 396 11.32 -6.80 11.60
N VAL A 397 10.76 -7.41 12.65
CA VAL A 397 9.56 -8.25 12.58
C VAL A 397 8.46 -7.58 13.38
N LEU A 398 7.34 -7.26 12.73
CA LEU A 398 6.21 -6.62 13.38
C LEU A 398 5.08 -7.62 13.60
N GLY A 399 4.87 -8.01 14.86
CA GLY A 399 3.73 -8.81 15.30
C GLY A 399 2.60 -7.97 15.93
N ARG A 400 1.56 -8.65 16.40
CA ARG A 400 0.43 -8.04 17.14
C ARG A 400 0.34 -8.57 18.56
N ALA A 401 0.26 -7.68 19.55
CA ALA A 401 0.01 -8.07 20.94
C ALA A 401 -1.44 -8.55 21.12
N HIS A 402 -1.61 -9.72 21.73
CA HIS A 402 -2.92 -10.30 22.00
C HIS A 402 -2.90 -11.16 23.27
N ARG A 403 -3.76 -10.82 24.24
CA ARG A 403 -3.94 -11.58 25.51
C ARG A 403 -2.61 -11.94 26.20
N GLY A 404 -1.72 -10.96 26.34
CA GLY A 404 -0.43 -11.13 27.02
C GLY A 404 0.65 -11.87 26.21
N ARG A 405 0.40 -12.15 24.93
CA ARG A 405 1.37 -12.75 24.00
C ARG A 405 1.61 -11.85 22.79
N LEU A 406 2.75 -12.01 22.13
CA LEU A 406 2.99 -11.44 20.81
C LEU A 406 2.70 -12.50 19.75
N LEU A 407 1.77 -12.22 18.84
CA LEU A 407 1.46 -13.09 17.72
C LEU A 407 2.23 -12.63 16.48
N LEU A 408 3.01 -13.55 15.91
CA LEU A 408 3.63 -13.42 14.60
C LEU A 408 2.76 -14.20 13.59
N ASP A 409 1.72 -13.55 13.09
CA ASP A 409 0.74 -14.15 12.18
C ASP A 409 1.34 -14.30 10.77
N LEU A 410 1.18 -15.48 10.19
CA LEU A 410 1.89 -15.86 8.96
C LEU A 410 1.15 -15.51 7.68
N LEU A 411 -0.09 -14.99 7.74
CA LEU A 411 -0.89 -14.70 6.54
C LEU A 411 -0.20 -13.69 5.63
N ALA A 412 0.42 -12.67 6.21
CA ALA A 412 1.12 -11.61 5.48
C ALA A 412 2.65 -11.82 5.41
N VAL A 413 3.15 -12.97 5.90
CA VAL A 413 4.58 -13.32 5.84
C VAL A 413 4.80 -14.26 4.65
N PRO A 414 5.58 -13.87 3.63
CA PRO A 414 5.96 -14.77 2.53
C PRO A 414 6.73 -15.99 3.07
N PRO A 415 6.51 -17.21 2.53
CA PRO A 415 7.27 -18.40 2.95
C PRO A 415 8.79 -18.24 2.85
N SER A 416 9.27 -17.43 1.90
CA SER A 416 10.71 -17.10 1.76
C SER A 416 11.30 -16.30 2.92
N GLN A 417 10.47 -15.79 3.85
CA GLN A 417 10.89 -15.05 5.04
C GLN A 417 10.84 -15.89 6.33
N ASP A 418 10.51 -17.18 6.27
CA ASP A 418 10.44 -18.05 7.46
C ASP A 418 11.77 -18.08 8.23
N ASP A 419 12.88 -18.25 7.53
CA ASP A 419 14.22 -18.28 8.14
C ASP A 419 14.58 -16.94 8.79
N ALA A 420 14.13 -15.83 8.20
CA ALA A 420 14.35 -14.49 8.74
C ALA A 420 13.57 -14.29 10.05
N VAL A 421 12.33 -14.80 10.13
CA VAL A 421 11.54 -14.80 11.36
C VAL A 421 12.21 -15.66 12.44
N VAL A 422 12.64 -16.88 12.08
CA VAL A 422 13.35 -17.79 13.01
C VAL A 422 14.60 -17.11 13.57
N ALA A 423 15.43 -16.51 12.70
CA ALA A 423 16.65 -15.83 13.10
C ALA A 423 16.38 -14.64 14.02
N ALA A 424 15.40 -13.80 13.70
CA ALA A 424 15.04 -12.64 14.51
C ALA A 424 14.55 -13.03 15.91
N VAL A 425 13.68 -14.05 16.00
CA VAL A 425 13.16 -14.54 17.28
C VAL A 425 14.28 -15.16 18.12
N ARG A 426 15.17 -15.96 17.52
CA ARG A 426 16.33 -16.54 18.23
C ARG A 426 17.28 -15.46 18.76
N ALA A 427 17.53 -14.40 17.99
CA ALA A 427 18.38 -13.29 18.42
C ALA A 427 17.82 -12.61 19.68
N VAL A 428 16.52 -12.34 19.70
CA VAL A 428 15.84 -11.76 20.86
C VAL A 428 15.81 -12.73 22.05
N ALA A 429 15.53 -14.01 21.82
CA ALA A 429 15.53 -15.03 22.86
C ALA A 429 16.89 -15.21 23.54
N ALA A 430 17.99 -15.04 22.79
CA ALA A 430 19.35 -15.11 23.30
C ALA A 430 19.82 -13.85 24.05
N GLY A 431 18.96 -12.81 24.17
CA GLY A 431 19.31 -11.53 24.79
C GLY A 431 20.11 -10.58 23.89
N GLY A 432 20.15 -10.84 22.59
CA GLY A 432 20.77 -9.96 21.60
C GLY A 432 19.80 -8.85 21.19
N ALA A 433 19.93 -7.68 21.81
CA ALA A 433 19.27 -6.43 21.39
C ALA A 433 20.29 -5.46 20.81
#